data_AF-A0A634BJC8-F1
#
_entry.id   AF-A0A634BJC8-F1
#
_cell.length_a   1.000
_cell.length_b   1.000
_cell.length_c   1.000
_cell.angle_alpha   90.00
_cell.angle_beta   90.00
_cell.angle_gamma   90.00
#
_symmetry.space_group_name_H-M   'P 1'
#
loop_
_entity.id
_entity.type
_entity.pdbx_description
1 polymer ?
#
loop_
_entity_poly.entity_id
_entity_poly.type
_entity_poly.pdbx_seq_one_letter_code
_entity_poly.pdbx_strand_id
1 'polypeptide(L)'
;MTNMTQASATEKKGAGDLLRFKIFGMPLPLYAFALITLLLSHFYNAIPTDLVGGFALMFVMGAIFGEIGKRLPIFNKYIGGAPVMIFLVAAYFVYAGIFTQKEIDAISNVMDKSNFLNLFIAVLITGAILSVNRKLLLKSLLGYIPTILAGIVGASLFGIVIGLCFGIPVDRIMMLYVLPIMGGGNGAGAVPLSEIYHSVTGRSREEYYSTAIAILTIANIFAIIFAALLDMIGKKYTWLSGEGELVRKASFKTEDDEKAGQITHRETAVGMVLSTTCFLLAYVVAKKILPSIGGVSIHYFAWMVLIVAALNASGLCSPEIKAGA
;
A
#
# COMPACT_ATOMS: atom_id res chain seq x y z
N MET A 1 32.30 1.19 -62.57
CA MET A 1 31.77 1.93 -61.40
C MET A 1 30.92 0.96 -60.58
N THR A 2 31.53 0.42 -59.54
CA THR A 2 31.00 -0.56 -58.60
C THR A 2 30.18 0.18 -57.54
N ASN A 3 28.86 0.06 -57.57
CA ASN A 3 28.04 0.46 -56.43
C ASN A 3 27.89 -0.73 -55.49
N MET A 4 28.60 -0.64 -54.37
CA MET A 4 28.57 -1.61 -53.28
C MET A 4 27.16 -1.69 -52.69
N THR A 5 26.58 -2.88 -52.78
CA THR A 5 25.47 -3.32 -51.94
C THR A 5 25.93 -3.24 -50.48
N GLN A 6 25.40 -2.28 -49.71
CA GLN A 6 25.50 -2.31 -48.26
C GLN A 6 24.78 -3.55 -47.76
N ALA A 7 25.54 -4.56 -47.36
CA ALA A 7 25.03 -5.69 -46.62
C ALA A 7 24.33 -5.19 -45.35
N SER A 8 23.07 -5.58 -45.15
CA SER A 8 22.34 -5.30 -43.92
C SER A 8 23.11 -5.90 -42.75
N ALA A 9 23.63 -5.04 -41.88
CA ALA A 9 24.17 -5.47 -40.60
C ALA A 9 23.04 -6.15 -39.82
N THR A 10 23.13 -7.46 -39.68
CA THR A 10 22.32 -8.24 -38.76
C THR A 10 22.68 -7.76 -37.35
N GLU A 11 21.93 -6.78 -36.82
CA GLU A 11 22.08 -6.30 -35.45
C GLU A 11 22.04 -7.51 -34.50
N LYS A 12 23.10 -7.66 -33.70
CA LYS A 12 23.18 -8.61 -32.59
C LYS A 12 22.15 -8.21 -31.52
N LYS A 13 20.87 -8.58 -31.71
CA LYS A 13 19.71 -8.38 -30.81
C LYS A 13 19.81 -9.08 -29.43
N GLY A 14 21.00 -9.44 -28.96
CA GLY A 14 21.20 -10.23 -27.74
C GLY A 14 21.81 -9.45 -26.58
N ALA A 15 23.04 -8.97 -26.74
CA ALA A 15 23.82 -8.38 -25.64
C ALA A 15 23.49 -6.90 -25.37
N GLY A 16 23.27 -6.11 -26.42
CA GLY A 16 22.96 -4.69 -26.30
C GLY A 16 21.59 -4.42 -25.66
N ASP A 17 20.62 -5.31 -25.89
CA ASP A 17 19.27 -5.17 -25.34
C ASP A 17 19.18 -5.60 -23.86
N LEU A 18 20.01 -6.57 -23.41
CA LEU A 18 20.13 -6.91 -22.00
C LEU A 18 20.68 -5.74 -21.16
N LEU A 19 21.58 -4.94 -21.73
CA LEU A 19 22.13 -3.74 -21.06
C LEU A 19 21.09 -2.61 -20.93
N ARG A 20 20.04 -2.63 -21.77
CA ARG A 20 18.91 -1.69 -21.70
C ARG A 20 17.86 -2.11 -20.68
N PHE A 21 17.92 -3.35 -20.19
CA PHE A 21 17.03 -3.83 -19.15
C PHE A 21 17.18 -2.99 -17.88
N LYS A 22 16.06 -2.69 -17.23
CA LYS A 22 16.03 -1.85 -16.04
C LYS A 22 15.53 -2.63 -14.83
N ILE A 23 16.22 -2.47 -13.71
CA ILE A 23 15.79 -2.96 -12.40
C ILE A 23 15.58 -1.73 -11.53
N PHE A 24 14.33 -1.49 -11.10
CA PHE A 24 13.96 -0.29 -10.35
C PHE A 24 14.39 1.02 -11.04
N GLY A 25 14.24 1.09 -12.37
CA GLY A 25 14.63 2.24 -13.18
C GLY A 25 16.13 2.35 -13.50
N MET A 26 16.99 1.59 -12.81
CA MET A 26 18.43 1.55 -13.06
C MET A 26 18.76 0.61 -14.23
N PRO A 27 19.56 1.03 -15.23
CA PRO A 27 20.12 0.13 -16.22
C PRO A 27 20.91 -1.00 -15.57
N LEU A 28 20.93 -2.17 -16.19
CA LEU A 28 21.55 -3.37 -15.61
C LEU A 28 23.00 -3.17 -15.13
N PRO A 29 23.90 -2.46 -15.85
CA PRO A 29 25.26 -2.19 -15.34
C PRO A 29 25.29 -1.34 -14.06
N LEU A 30 24.39 -0.37 -13.95
CA LEU A 30 24.28 0.48 -12.77
C LEU A 30 23.73 -0.32 -11.58
N TYR A 31 22.75 -1.20 -11.83
CA TYR A 31 22.28 -2.12 -10.80
C TYR A 31 23.37 -3.09 -10.35
N ALA A 32 24.19 -3.60 -11.27
CA ALA A 32 25.31 -4.48 -10.93
C ALA A 32 26.30 -3.81 -9.97
N PHE A 33 26.62 -2.52 -10.17
CA PHE A 33 27.42 -1.75 -9.22
C PHE A 33 26.79 -1.70 -7.82
N ALA A 34 25.48 -1.41 -7.74
CA ALA A 34 24.76 -1.36 -6.46
C ALA A 34 24.70 -2.73 -5.77
N LEU A 35 24.49 -3.81 -6.55
CA LEU A 35 24.48 -5.18 -6.05
C LEU A 35 25.86 -5.61 -5.55
N ILE A 36 26.93 -5.33 -6.30
CA ILE A 36 28.32 -5.61 -5.87
C ILE A 36 28.62 -4.86 -4.57
N THR A 37 28.20 -3.60 -4.45
CA THR A 37 28.38 -2.81 -3.21
C THR A 37 27.70 -3.48 -2.01
N LEU A 38 26.45 -3.96 -2.18
CA LEU A 38 25.75 -4.69 -1.13
C LEU A 38 26.44 -6.02 -0.79
N LEU A 39 26.87 -6.79 -1.80
CA LEU A 39 27.56 -8.06 -1.59
C LEU A 39 28.90 -7.88 -0.87
N LEU A 40 29.67 -6.84 -1.21
CA LEU A 40 30.89 -6.50 -0.49
C LEU A 40 30.58 -6.14 0.97
N SER A 41 29.57 -5.30 1.22
CA SER A 41 29.11 -4.98 2.57
C SER A 41 28.73 -6.24 3.37
N HIS A 42 28.03 -7.18 2.73
CA HIS A 42 27.61 -8.45 3.30
C HIS A 42 28.81 -9.35 3.65
N PHE A 43 29.70 -9.63 2.69
CA PHE A 43 30.85 -10.53 2.90
C PHE A 43 31.90 -9.97 3.86
N TYR A 44 32.05 -8.63 3.92
CA TYR A 44 32.93 -7.97 4.90
C TYR A 44 32.22 -7.64 6.23
N ASN A 45 30.93 -8.00 6.37
CA ASN A 45 30.11 -7.75 7.55
C ASN A 45 30.18 -6.28 8.02
N ALA A 46 30.07 -5.35 7.07
CA ALA A 46 30.29 -3.93 7.26
C ALA A 46 29.14 -3.10 6.67
N ILE A 47 28.14 -2.84 7.50
CA ILE A 47 26.98 -1.99 7.17
C ILE A 47 26.66 -1.08 8.37
N PRO A 48 26.43 0.23 8.18
CA PRO A 48 25.91 1.09 9.24
C PRO A 48 24.45 0.75 9.55
N THR A 49 24.10 0.63 10.83
CA THR A 49 22.75 0.24 11.27
C THR A 49 21.83 1.46 11.44
N ASP A 50 21.88 2.38 10.50
CA ASP A 50 21.12 3.63 10.43
C ASP A 50 20.29 3.71 9.15
N LEU A 51 19.67 4.87 8.88
CA LEU A 51 18.86 5.08 7.68
C LEU A 51 19.63 4.84 6.37
N VAL A 52 20.91 5.19 6.31
CA VAL A 52 21.69 5.10 5.07
C VAL A 52 21.97 3.64 4.74
N GLY A 53 22.47 2.87 5.71
CA GLY A 53 22.74 1.45 5.51
C GLY A 53 21.47 0.64 5.30
N GLY A 54 20.45 0.89 6.13
CA GLY A 54 19.16 0.21 6.01
C GLY A 54 18.47 0.49 4.66
N PHE A 55 18.40 1.75 4.21
CA PHE A 55 17.84 2.04 2.88
C PHE A 55 18.67 1.47 1.75
N ALA A 56 20.01 1.51 1.82
CA ALA A 56 20.85 0.93 0.77
C ALA A 56 20.54 -0.57 0.58
N LEU A 57 20.45 -1.32 1.67
CA LEU A 57 20.05 -2.73 1.65
C LEU A 57 18.62 -2.90 1.10
N MET A 58 17.65 -2.20 1.70
CA MET A 58 16.22 -2.33 1.35
C MET A 58 15.95 -1.96 -0.12
N PHE A 59 16.61 -0.93 -0.66
CA PHE A 59 16.48 -0.55 -2.06
C PHE A 59 17.06 -1.61 -2.99
N VAL A 60 18.32 -2.02 -2.79
CA VAL A 60 18.99 -2.95 -3.72
C VAL A 60 18.33 -4.33 -3.70
N MET A 61 17.97 -4.81 -2.52
CA MET A 61 17.28 -6.09 -2.34
C MET A 61 15.84 -6.03 -2.84
N GLY A 62 15.09 -4.99 -2.47
CA GLY A 62 13.72 -4.77 -2.93
C GLY A 62 13.62 -4.61 -4.45
N ALA A 63 14.62 -3.98 -5.07
CA ALA A 63 14.67 -3.77 -6.52
C ALA A 63 14.68 -5.08 -7.31
N ILE A 64 15.58 -6.03 -6.97
CA ILE A 64 15.67 -7.30 -7.71
C ILE A 64 14.48 -8.20 -7.46
N PHE A 65 14.08 -8.40 -6.21
CA PHE A 65 12.95 -9.29 -5.90
C PHE A 65 11.62 -8.68 -6.31
N GLY A 66 11.51 -7.36 -6.34
CA GLY A 66 10.36 -6.68 -6.94
C GLY A 66 10.26 -6.95 -8.43
N GLU A 67 11.37 -6.84 -9.16
CA GLU A 67 11.38 -7.08 -10.61
C GLU A 67 11.08 -8.55 -10.94
N ILE A 68 11.60 -9.49 -10.16
CA ILE A 68 11.27 -10.92 -10.26
C ILE A 68 9.77 -11.14 -9.99
N GLY A 69 9.25 -10.59 -8.89
CA GLY A 69 7.85 -10.75 -8.50
C GLY A 69 6.86 -10.21 -9.54
N LYS A 70 7.20 -9.11 -10.23
CA LYS A 70 6.39 -8.57 -11.34
C LYS A 70 6.38 -9.47 -12.58
N ARG A 71 7.49 -10.18 -12.85
CA ARG A 71 7.68 -10.96 -14.08
C ARG A 71 7.19 -12.39 -13.97
N LEU A 72 7.03 -12.93 -12.76
CA LEU A 72 6.43 -14.25 -12.55
C LEU A 72 4.91 -14.19 -12.80
N PRO A 73 4.36 -14.84 -13.86
CA PRO A 73 2.99 -14.60 -14.30
C PRO A 73 1.93 -14.95 -13.25
N ILE A 74 2.09 -16.09 -12.56
CA ILE A 74 1.15 -16.54 -11.52
C ILE A 74 1.25 -15.64 -10.29
N PHE A 75 2.49 -15.31 -9.88
CA PHE A 75 2.75 -14.51 -8.69
C PHE A 75 2.23 -13.07 -8.85
N ASN A 76 2.44 -12.48 -10.03
CA ASN A 76 1.96 -11.14 -10.35
C ASN A 76 0.43 -11.07 -10.46
N LYS A 77 -0.21 -12.05 -11.10
CA LYS A 77 -1.66 -12.01 -11.34
C LYS A 77 -2.51 -12.41 -10.14
N TYR A 78 -2.05 -13.36 -9.33
CA TYR A 78 -2.90 -14.00 -8.31
C TYR A 78 -2.42 -13.80 -6.87
N ILE A 79 -1.14 -13.57 -6.63
CA ILE A 79 -0.60 -13.50 -5.26
C ILE A 79 -0.45 -12.04 -4.79
N GLY A 80 0.16 -11.21 -5.63
CA GLY A 80 0.37 -9.79 -5.32
C GLY A 80 1.67 -9.20 -5.90
N GLY A 81 2.40 -9.94 -6.74
CA GLY A 81 3.51 -9.40 -7.52
C GLY A 81 4.70 -8.91 -6.69
N ALA A 82 5.25 -7.76 -7.07
CA ALA A 82 6.48 -7.21 -6.46
C ALA A 82 6.47 -7.17 -4.91
N PRO A 83 5.49 -6.53 -4.25
CA PRO A 83 5.54 -6.33 -2.80
C PRO A 83 5.53 -7.65 -2.01
N VAL A 84 4.72 -8.62 -2.43
CA VAL A 84 4.62 -9.92 -1.74
C VAL A 84 5.91 -10.73 -1.94
N MET A 85 6.53 -10.66 -3.11
CA MET A 85 7.81 -11.34 -3.38
C MET A 85 8.91 -10.80 -2.48
N ILE A 86 9.04 -9.47 -2.39
CA ILE A 86 10.06 -8.81 -1.55
C ILE A 86 9.89 -9.24 -0.09
N PHE A 87 8.65 -9.19 0.43
CA PHE A 87 8.35 -9.58 1.80
C PHE A 87 8.70 -11.05 2.09
N LEU A 88 8.26 -11.99 1.24
CA LEU A 88 8.49 -13.42 1.46
C LEU A 88 9.98 -13.76 1.39
N VAL A 89 10.72 -13.17 0.45
CA VAL A 89 12.15 -13.42 0.33
C VAL A 89 12.91 -12.81 1.51
N ALA A 90 12.54 -11.62 1.98
CA ALA A 90 13.15 -11.03 3.18
C ALA A 90 12.90 -11.88 4.43
N ALA A 91 11.67 -12.38 4.62
CA ALA A 91 11.35 -13.30 5.70
C ALA A 91 12.15 -14.61 5.60
N TYR A 92 12.28 -15.15 4.38
CA TYR A 92 13.11 -16.34 4.14
C TYR A 92 14.60 -16.09 4.42
N PHE A 93 15.13 -14.91 4.09
CA PHE A 93 16.52 -14.56 4.35
C PHE A 93 16.82 -14.51 5.85
N VAL A 94 15.87 -14.05 6.67
CA VAL A 94 15.97 -14.14 8.13
C VAL A 94 15.91 -15.60 8.58
N TYR A 95 14.90 -16.36 8.12
CA TYR A 95 14.70 -17.76 8.51
C TYR A 95 15.89 -18.66 8.17
N ALA A 96 16.45 -18.52 6.97
CA ALA A 96 17.56 -19.33 6.47
C ALA A 96 18.94 -18.84 6.95
N GLY A 97 19.00 -17.78 7.77
CA GLY A 97 20.26 -17.19 8.24
C GLY A 97 21.11 -16.59 7.13
N ILE A 98 20.48 -16.12 6.03
CA ILE A 98 21.15 -15.47 4.91
C ILE A 98 21.53 -14.04 5.32
N PHE A 99 20.68 -13.33 6.06
CA PHE A 99 21.07 -12.04 6.61
C PHE A 99 22.04 -12.20 7.79
N THR A 100 23.03 -11.31 7.83
CA THR A 100 23.85 -11.07 9.03
C THR A 100 23.03 -10.33 10.09
N GLN A 101 23.48 -10.40 11.35
CA GLN A 101 22.81 -9.66 12.43
C GLN A 101 22.78 -8.14 12.17
N LYS A 102 23.85 -7.56 11.62
CA LYS A 102 23.90 -6.12 11.32
C LYS A 102 22.89 -5.70 10.25
N GLU A 103 22.62 -6.56 9.27
CA GLU A 103 21.62 -6.30 8.24
C GLU A 103 20.20 -6.33 8.83
N ILE A 104 19.91 -7.30 9.72
CA ILE A 104 18.64 -7.36 10.46
C ILE A 104 18.48 -6.12 11.34
N ASP A 105 19.53 -5.73 12.07
CA ASP A 105 19.52 -4.55 12.94
C ASP A 105 19.34 -3.26 12.13
N ALA A 106 19.97 -3.13 10.95
CA ALA A 106 19.81 -2.00 10.07
C ALA A 106 18.35 -1.85 9.60
N ILE A 107 17.73 -2.95 9.12
CA ILE A 107 16.34 -2.96 8.68
C ILE A 107 15.40 -2.63 9.86
N SER A 108 15.58 -3.30 11.00
CA SER A 108 14.75 -3.10 12.20
C SER A 108 14.88 -1.68 12.74
N ASN A 109 16.09 -1.11 12.71
CA ASN A 109 16.30 0.27 13.13
C ASN A 109 15.65 1.29 12.19
N VAL A 110 15.57 1.02 10.88
CA VAL A 110 14.80 1.87 9.96
C VAL A 110 13.31 1.78 10.27
N MET A 111 12.77 0.55 10.32
CA MET A 111 11.33 0.32 10.42
C MET A 111 10.76 0.76 11.77
N ASP A 112 11.38 0.34 12.87
CA ASP A 112 10.81 0.49 14.21
C ASP A 112 11.48 1.61 15.00
N LYS A 113 12.83 1.63 15.08
CA LYS A 113 13.56 2.61 15.91
C LYS A 113 13.46 4.03 15.37
N SER A 114 13.69 4.19 14.06
CA SER A 114 13.51 5.45 13.34
C SER A 114 12.05 5.70 12.98
N ASN A 115 11.20 4.68 13.18
CA ASN A 115 9.77 4.71 12.96
C ASN A 115 9.37 5.10 11.53
N PHE A 116 10.15 4.61 10.55
CA PHE A 116 9.86 4.83 9.14
C PHE A 116 8.50 4.25 8.74
N LEU A 117 8.05 3.18 9.42
CA LEU A 117 6.73 2.60 9.21
C LEU A 117 5.60 3.60 9.48
N ASN A 118 5.64 4.29 10.62
CA ASN A 118 4.62 5.31 10.92
C ASN A 118 4.70 6.50 9.97
N LEU A 119 5.91 6.92 9.58
CA LEU A 119 6.07 7.99 8.58
C LEU A 119 5.45 7.59 7.24
N PHE A 120 5.71 6.37 6.78
CA PHE A 120 5.16 5.84 5.54
C PHE A 120 3.63 5.76 5.56
N ILE A 121 3.04 5.24 6.64
CA ILE A 121 1.58 5.19 6.81
C ILE A 121 0.99 6.61 6.88
N ALA A 122 1.64 7.53 7.58
CA ALA A 122 1.20 8.91 7.70
C ALA A 122 1.15 9.62 6.33
N VAL A 123 2.18 9.43 5.50
CA VAL A 123 2.21 9.96 4.13
C VAL A 123 1.10 9.34 3.28
N LEU A 124 0.92 8.01 3.34
CA LEU A 124 -0.14 7.33 2.59
C LEU A 124 -1.54 7.81 2.97
N ILE A 125 -1.86 7.92 4.26
CA ILE A 125 -3.16 8.41 4.72
C ILE A 125 -3.39 9.84 4.23
N THR A 126 -2.36 10.69 4.31
CA THR A 126 -2.46 12.10 3.94
C THR A 126 -2.72 12.28 2.45
N GLY A 127 -1.88 11.69 1.59
CA GLY A 127 -2.05 11.78 0.14
C GLY A 127 -3.34 11.11 -0.34
N ALA A 128 -3.71 9.94 0.22
CA ALA A 128 -4.92 9.24 -0.18
C ALA A 128 -6.20 10.03 0.13
N ILE A 129 -6.28 10.73 1.27
CA ILE A 129 -7.48 11.49 1.64
C ILE A 129 -7.48 12.88 1.02
N LEU A 130 -6.32 13.56 0.94
CA LEU A 130 -6.24 14.89 0.32
C LEU A 130 -6.40 14.84 -1.20
N SER A 131 -6.02 13.75 -1.87
CA SER A 131 -6.24 13.62 -3.32
C SER A 131 -7.73 13.56 -3.71
N VAL A 132 -8.64 13.29 -2.77
CA VAL A 132 -10.08 13.28 -3.03
C VAL A 132 -10.60 14.70 -3.23
N ASN A 133 -11.38 14.91 -4.29
CA ASN A 133 -12.08 16.18 -4.53
C ASN A 133 -12.96 16.54 -3.33
N ARG A 134 -12.86 17.77 -2.82
CA ARG A 134 -13.58 18.21 -1.62
C ARG A 134 -15.09 18.07 -1.76
N LYS A 135 -15.65 18.48 -2.90
CA LYS A 135 -17.09 18.37 -3.19
C LYS A 135 -17.50 16.90 -3.25
N LEU A 136 -16.66 16.05 -3.85
CA LEU A 136 -16.90 14.62 -3.87
C LEU A 136 -16.85 14.03 -2.46
N LEU A 137 -15.84 14.33 -1.64
CA LEU A 137 -15.74 13.87 -0.25
C LEU A 137 -17.00 14.22 0.55
N LEU A 138 -17.46 15.48 0.47
CA LEU A 138 -18.65 15.94 1.19
C LEU A 138 -19.94 15.29 0.66
N LYS A 139 -20.07 15.10 -0.65
CA LYS A 139 -21.23 14.40 -1.24
C LYS A 139 -21.19 12.89 -0.98
N SER A 140 -20.00 12.29 -0.94
CA SER A 140 -19.77 10.88 -0.64
C SER A 140 -20.23 10.51 0.77
N LEU A 141 -20.17 11.45 1.74
CA LEU A 141 -20.73 11.25 3.08
C LEU A 141 -22.22 10.89 3.07
N LEU A 142 -23.01 11.39 2.10
CA LEU A 142 -24.47 11.22 2.08
C LEU A 142 -24.94 9.95 1.36
N GLY A 143 -24.11 9.31 0.52
CA GLY A 143 -24.52 8.14 -0.25
C GLY A 143 -23.46 7.04 -0.35
N TYR A 144 -22.23 7.41 -0.72
CA TYR A 144 -21.16 6.43 -0.92
C TYR A 144 -20.67 5.81 0.40
N ILE A 145 -20.50 6.61 1.46
CA ILE A 145 -20.10 6.11 2.78
C ILE A 145 -21.15 5.17 3.39
N PRO A 146 -22.46 5.51 3.42
CA PRO A 146 -23.48 4.53 3.82
C PRO A 146 -23.45 3.24 3.01
N THR A 147 -23.14 3.31 1.71
CA THR A 147 -23.02 2.12 0.84
C THR A 147 -21.80 1.27 1.21
N ILE A 148 -20.64 1.89 1.49
CA ILE A 148 -19.46 1.18 2.01
C ILE A 148 -19.77 0.52 3.35
N LEU A 149 -20.41 1.24 4.27
CA LEU A 149 -20.79 0.72 5.58
C LEU A 149 -21.76 -0.47 5.45
N ALA A 150 -22.71 -0.40 4.53
CA ALA A 150 -23.60 -1.54 4.22
C ALA A 150 -22.81 -2.75 3.70
N GLY A 151 -21.80 -2.52 2.86
CA GLY A 151 -20.87 -3.57 2.41
C GLY A 151 -20.08 -4.20 3.57
N ILE A 152 -19.56 -3.39 4.50
CA ILE A 152 -18.85 -3.88 5.69
C ILE A 152 -19.79 -4.67 6.61
N VAL A 153 -21.02 -4.18 6.83
CA VAL A 153 -22.04 -4.89 7.63
C VAL A 153 -22.40 -6.23 6.96
N GLY A 154 -22.59 -6.24 5.64
CA GLY A 154 -22.83 -7.46 4.88
C GLY A 154 -21.68 -8.46 5.00
N ALA A 155 -20.45 -8.03 4.75
CA ALA A 155 -19.25 -8.87 4.89
C ALA A 155 -19.10 -9.41 6.32
N SER A 156 -19.37 -8.58 7.33
CA SER A 156 -19.35 -8.99 8.74
C SER A 156 -20.41 -10.03 9.04
N LEU A 157 -21.65 -9.83 8.59
CA LEU A 157 -22.76 -10.77 8.81
C LEU A 157 -22.46 -12.12 8.17
N PHE A 158 -22.08 -12.15 6.90
CA PHE A 158 -21.75 -13.38 6.20
C PHE A 158 -20.52 -14.06 6.80
N GLY A 159 -19.50 -13.29 7.18
CA GLY A 159 -18.31 -13.79 7.87
C GLY A 159 -18.63 -14.42 9.21
N ILE A 160 -19.47 -13.79 10.02
CA ILE A 160 -19.89 -14.31 11.33
C ILE A 160 -20.70 -15.59 11.16
N VAL A 161 -21.69 -15.59 10.26
CA VAL A 161 -22.53 -16.76 10.01
C VAL A 161 -21.69 -17.96 9.57
N ILE A 162 -20.80 -17.78 8.60
CA ILE A 162 -19.95 -18.89 8.15
C ILE A 162 -18.94 -19.30 9.24
N GLY A 163 -18.39 -18.36 10.00
CA GLY A 163 -17.49 -18.64 11.12
C GLY A 163 -18.15 -19.52 12.19
N LEU A 164 -19.40 -19.22 12.55
CA LEU A 164 -20.17 -20.04 13.48
C LEU A 164 -20.41 -21.46 12.96
N CYS A 165 -20.68 -21.63 11.66
CA CYS A 165 -20.80 -22.96 11.04
C CYS A 165 -19.50 -23.79 11.15
N PHE A 166 -18.34 -23.14 11.19
CA PHE A 166 -17.03 -23.79 11.35
C PHE A 166 -16.52 -23.80 12.81
N GLY A 167 -17.31 -23.31 13.77
CA GLY A 167 -16.90 -23.21 15.18
C GLY A 167 -15.78 -22.20 15.45
N ILE A 168 -15.62 -21.19 14.59
CA ILE A 168 -14.64 -20.11 14.74
C ILE A 168 -15.29 -18.95 15.51
N PRO A 169 -14.63 -18.41 16.56
CA PRO A 169 -15.22 -17.35 17.36
C PRO A 169 -15.28 -16.02 16.59
N VAL A 170 -16.28 -15.19 16.95
CA VAL A 170 -16.64 -13.95 16.22
C VAL A 170 -15.50 -12.94 16.20
N ASP A 171 -14.81 -12.77 17.33
CA ASP A 171 -13.64 -11.88 17.44
C ASP A 171 -12.55 -12.24 16.44
N ARG A 172 -12.24 -13.54 16.30
CA ARG A 172 -11.26 -14.02 15.32
C ARG A 172 -11.70 -13.79 13.88
N ILE A 173 -12.98 -14.02 13.58
CA ILE A 173 -13.56 -13.72 12.25
C ILE A 173 -13.42 -12.24 11.92
N MET A 174 -13.78 -11.36 12.85
CA MET A 174 -13.70 -9.92 12.64
C MET A 174 -12.25 -9.47 12.46
N MET A 175 -11.37 -9.86 13.39
CA MET A 175 -9.98 -9.41 13.43
C MET A 175 -9.12 -9.98 12.30
N LEU A 176 -9.21 -11.28 12.01
CA LEU A 176 -8.28 -11.93 11.08
C LEU A 176 -8.85 -12.11 9.67
N TYR A 177 -10.16 -11.95 9.47
CA TYR A 177 -10.78 -12.11 8.15
C TYR A 177 -11.45 -10.82 7.67
N VAL A 178 -12.54 -10.39 8.32
CA VAL A 178 -13.38 -9.30 7.80
C VAL A 178 -12.60 -7.98 7.71
N LEU A 179 -11.91 -7.59 8.78
CA LEU A 179 -11.16 -6.32 8.82
C LEU A 179 -9.98 -6.30 7.82
N PRO A 180 -9.14 -7.35 7.70
CA PRO A 180 -8.14 -7.43 6.64
C PRO A 180 -8.72 -7.40 5.22
N ILE A 181 -9.81 -8.13 4.96
CA ILE A 181 -10.43 -8.22 3.62
C ILE A 181 -11.02 -6.88 3.19
N MET A 182 -11.70 -6.19 4.11
CA MET A 182 -12.35 -4.90 3.85
C MET A 182 -11.41 -3.71 4.05
N GLY A 183 -10.17 -3.95 4.49
CA GLY A 183 -9.15 -2.93 4.72
C GLY A 183 -8.50 -2.43 3.43
N GLY A 184 -7.60 -1.45 3.55
CA GLY A 184 -6.89 -0.80 2.45
C GLY A 184 -5.78 -1.64 1.79
N GLY A 185 -5.96 -2.95 1.64
CA GLY A 185 -4.94 -3.86 1.09
C GLY A 185 -3.73 -4.03 2.00
N ASN A 186 -2.53 -4.21 1.44
CA ASN A 186 -1.33 -4.47 2.23
C ASN A 186 -0.82 -3.22 2.97
N GLY A 187 -0.23 -2.26 2.25
CA GLY A 187 0.47 -1.11 2.84
C GLY A 187 -0.42 -0.08 3.55
N ALA A 188 -1.71 -0.03 3.24
CA ALA A 188 -2.69 0.86 3.88
C ALA A 188 -3.76 0.12 4.68
N GLY A 189 -3.66 -1.22 4.81
CA GLY A 189 -4.61 -2.06 5.54
C GLY A 189 -3.91 -3.00 6.51
N ALA A 190 -3.39 -4.13 6.02
CA ALA A 190 -2.78 -5.17 6.86
C ALA A 190 -1.66 -4.65 7.78
N VAL A 191 -0.82 -3.74 7.27
CA VAL A 191 0.27 -3.12 8.03
C VAL A 191 -0.24 -2.20 9.16
N PRO A 192 -1.06 -1.16 8.92
CA PRO A 192 -1.59 -0.35 10.02
C PRO A 192 -2.52 -1.14 10.96
N LEU A 193 -3.24 -2.14 10.45
CA LEU A 193 -4.09 -2.99 11.30
C LEU A 193 -3.26 -3.87 12.25
N SER A 194 -2.07 -4.34 11.86
CA SER A 194 -1.19 -5.09 12.77
C SER A 194 -0.65 -4.21 13.89
N GLU A 195 -0.36 -2.93 13.62
CA GLU A 195 -0.02 -1.95 14.66
C GLU A 195 -1.16 -1.75 15.65
N ILE A 196 -2.38 -1.56 15.14
CA ILE A 196 -3.57 -1.39 15.99
C ILE A 196 -3.79 -2.65 16.84
N TYR A 197 -3.70 -3.84 16.22
CA TYR A 197 -3.83 -5.11 16.92
C TYR A 197 -2.83 -5.24 18.06
N HIS A 198 -1.55 -4.98 17.81
CA HIS A 198 -0.51 -5.02 18.83
C HIS A 198 -0.77 -4.02 19.95
N SER A 199 -1.15 -2.79 19.60
CA SER A 199 -1.38 -1.72 20.59
C SER A 199 -2.53 -2.00 21.55
N VAL A 200 -3.56 -2.74 21.10
CA VAL A 200 -4.76 -3.04 21.89
C VAL A 200 -4.66 -4.38 22.60
N THR A 201 -4.13 -5.41 21.94
CA THR A 201 -4.08 -6.78 22.48
C THR A 201 -2.77 -7.12 23.18
N GLY A 202 -1.69 -6.36 22.92
CA GLY A 202 -0.33 -6.69 23.36
C GLY A 202 0.32 -7.86 22.62
N ARG A 203 -0.39 -8.51 21.67
CA ARG A 203 0.12 -9.67 20.91
C ARG A 203 0.96 -9.23 19.72
N SER A 204 1.71 -10.15 19.12
CA SER A 204 2.67 -9.87 18.04
C SER A 204 1.98 -9.30 16.79
N ARG A 205 2.65 -8.32 16.14
CA ARG A 205 2.24 -7.76 14.84
C ARG A 205 2.35 -8.80 13.75
N GLU A 206 3.39 -9.62 13.83
CA GLU A 206 3.75 -10.66 12.87
C GLU A 206 2.70 -11.78 12.84
N GLU A 207 2.19 -12.18 14.01
CA GLU A 207 1.09 -13.15 14.13
C GLU A 207 -0.16 -12.69 13.38
N TYR A 208 -0.54 -11.41 13.56
CA TYR A 208 -1.66 -10.81 12.86
C TYR A 208 -1.38 -10.67 11.36
N TYR A 209 -0.26 -10.02 11.01
CA TYR A 209 0.06 -9.64 9.63
C TYR A 209 0.21 -10.87 8.73
N SER A 210 0.89 -11.92 9.17
CA SER A 210 1.10 -13.15 8.39
C SER A 210 -0.21 -13.86 8.06
N THR A 211 -1.16 -13.87 9.00
CA THR A 211 -2.50 -14.43 8.78
C THR A 211 -3.34 -13.52 7.88
N ALA A 212 -3.34 -12.22 8.16
CA ALA A 212 -4.10 -11.22 7.43
C ALA A 212 -3.69 -11.12 5.95
N ILE A 213 -2.37 -11.13 5.65
CA ILE A 213 -1.85 -11.06 4.28
C ILE A 213 -2.22 -12.29 3.45
N ALA A 214 -2.23 -13.47 4.06
CA ALA A 214 -2.65 -14.69 3.37
C ALA A 214 -4.15 -14.64 3.01
N ILE A 215 -4.98 -14.25 3.98
CA ILE A 215 -6.43 -14.17 3.80
C ILE A 215 -6.80 -13.07 2.79
N LEU A 216 -6.18 -11.89 2.88
CA LEU A 216 -6.47 -10.80 1.94
C LEU A 216 -6.11 -11.16 0.51
N THR A 217 -5.00 -11.89 0.29
CA THR A 217 -4.61 -12.34 -1.05
C THR A 217 -5.65 -13.29 -1.64
N ILE A 218 -6.14 -14.25 -0.84
CA ILE A 218 -7.20 -15.16 -1.28
C ILE A 218 -8.48 -14.38 -1.61
N ALA A 219 -8.91 -13.49 -0.72
CA ALA A 219 -10.11 -12.68 -0.93
C ALA A 219 -10.02 -11.80 -2.18
N ASN A 220 -8.84 -11.25 -2.47
CA ASN A 220 -8.61 -10.45 -3.68
C ASN A 220 -8.79 -11.27 -4.97
N ILE A 221 -8.37 -12.54 -5.00
CA ILE A 221 -8.64 -13.44 -6.14
C ILE A 221 -10.15 -13.59 -6.35
N PHE A 222 -10.91 -13.83 -5.28
CA PHE A 222 -12.36 -13.95 -5.37
C PHE A 222 -13.02 -12.63 -5.76
N ALA A 223 -12.52 -11.48 -5.31
CA ALA A 223 -13.03 -10.17 -5.71
C ALA A 223 -12.89 -9.95 -7.23
N ILE A 224 -11.75 -10.34 -7.83
CA ILE A 224 -11.55 -10.27 -9.29
C ILE A 224 -12.53 -11.18 -10.03
N ILE A 225 -12.71 -12.42 -9.54
CA ILE A 225 -13.66 -13.37 -10.13
C ILE A 225 -15.10 -12.82 -10.04
N PHE A 226 -15.50 -12.32 -8.88
CA PHE A 226 -16.84 -11.77 -8.66
C PHE A 226 -17.07 -10.49 -9.47
N ALA A 227 -16.07 -9.64 -9.68
CA ALA A 227 -16.19 -8.49 -10.58
C ALA A 227 -16.53 -8.93 -12.02
N ALA A 228 -15.84 -9.95 -12.53
CA ALA A 228 -16.14 -10.49 -13.87
C ALA A 228 -17.52 -11.16 -13.95
N LEU A 229 -17.94 -11.87 -12.89
CA LEU A 229 -19.28 -12.45 -12.81
C LEU A 229 -20.37 -11.36 -12.76
N LEU A 230 -20.16 -10.28 -11.99
CA LEU A 230 -21.09 -9.17 -11.88
C LEU A 230 -21.25 -8.40 -13.20
N ASP A 231 -20.18 -8.26 -13.99
CA ASP A 231 -20.25 -7.69 -15.35
C ASP A 231 -21.15 -8.55 -16.27
N MET A 232 -20.97 -9.88 -16.26
CA MET A 232 -21.83 -10.78 -17.03
C MET A 232 -23.30 -10.74 -16.57
N ILE A 233 -23.54 -10.67 -15.26
CA ILE A 233 -24.90 -10.53 -14.69
C ILE A 233 -25.51 -9.19 -15.10
N GLY A 234 -24.74 -8.09 -15.04
CA GLY A 234 -25.20 -6.74 -15.41
C GLY A 234 -25.62 -6.65 -16.88
N LYS A 235 -24.87 -7.29 -17.78
CA LYS A 235 -25.22 -7.38 -19.21
C LYS A 235 -26.49 -8.19 -19.48
N LYS A 236 -26.74 -9.24 -18.68
CA LYS A 236 -27.95 -10.07 -18.80
C LYS A 236 -29.18 -9.41 -18.17
N TYR A 237 -29.01 -8.78 -17.02
CA TYR A 237 -30.06 -8.12 -16.25
C TYR A 237 -29.79 -6.61 -16.20
N THR A 238 -30.07 -5.94 -17.31
CA THR A 238 -29.73 -4.52 -17.53
C THR A 238 -30.32 -3.55 -16.51
N TRP A 239 -31.41 -3.92 -15.84
CA TRP A 239 -32.02 -3.12 -14.76
C TRP A 239 -31.18 -3.08 -13.46
N LEU A 240 -30.21 -3.98 -13.30
CA LEU A 240 -29.20 -3.96 -12.24
C LEU A 240 -27.95 -3.17 -12.62
N SER A 241 -27.72 -2.95 -13.92
CA SER A 241 -26.50 -2.34 -14.45
C SER A 241 -26.68 -0.85 -14.73
N GLY A 242 -25.65 -0.07 -14.48
CA GLY A 242 -25.49 1.30 -14.99
C GLY A 242 -24.54 1.39 -16.18
N GLU A 243 -24.06 0.27 -16.72
CA GLU A 243 -23.10 0.19 -17.83
C GLU A 243 -21.86 1.11 -17.63
N GLY A 244 -21.30 1.08 -16.42
CA GLY A 244 -20.14 1.89 -16.02
C GLY A 244 -20.49 3.11 -15.16
N GLU A 245 -21.77 3.45 -15.04
CA GLU A 245 -22.23 4.56 -14.19
C GLU A 245 -22.76 4.09 -12.84
N LEU A 246 -22.24 4.67 -11.74
CA LEU A 246 -22.71 4.36 -10.39
C LEU A 246 -24.00 5.12 -10.02
N VAL A 247 -24.21 6.32 -10.57
CA VAL A 247 -25.31 7.22 -10.19
C VAL A 247 -26.38 7.29 -11.27
N ARG A 248 -27.62 6.92 -10.93
CA ARG A 248 -28.76 6.85 -11.86
C ARG A 248 -29.20 8.20 -12.45
N LYS A 249 -28.93 9.32 -11.78
CA LYS A 249 -29.18 10.67 -12.32
C LYS A 249 -27.88 11.19 -12.92
N ALA A 250 -27.81 11.20 -14.25
CA ALA A 250 -26.68 11.71 -15.01
C ALA A 250 -26.44 13.21 -14.73
N SER A 251 -25.62 13.50 -13.73
CA SER A 251 -24.82 14.73 -13.60
C SER A 251 -23.76 14.58 -12.50
N PHE A 252 -23.16 13.39 -12.35
CA PHE A 252 -21.82 13.27 -11.76
C PHE A 252 -20.77 13.36 -12.87
N LYS A 253 -20.95 14.30 -13.80
CA LYS A 253 -19.78 14.77 -14.52
C LYS A 253 -18.90 15.47 -13.50
N THR A 254 -17.67 14.98 -13.36
CA THR A 254 -16.52 15.67 -12.76
C THR A 254 -16.21 16.94 -13.59
N GLU A 255 -17.15 17.89 -13.66
CA GLU A 255 -16.92 19.19 -14.30
C GLU A 255 -16.36 20.23 -13.31
N ASP A 256 -16.28 19.89 -12.02
CA ASP A 256 -15.65 20.70 -10.97
C ASP A 256 -14.35 20.05 -10.45
N ASP A 257 -13.47 19.60 -11.34
CA ASP A 257 -12.13 19.24 -10.91
C ASP A 257 -11.44 20.49 -10.37
N GLU A 258 -11.06 20.46 -9.10
CA GLU A 258 -10.04 21.34 -8.53
C GLU A 258 -8.75 21.05 -9.33
N LYS A 259 -8.58 21.74 -10.47
CA LYS A 259 -7.41 21.55 -11.33
C LYS A 259 -6.20 22.17 -10.65
N ALA A 260 -5.31 21.32 -10.17
CA ALA A 260 -4.00 21.76 -9.72
C ALA A 260 -3.24 22.37 -10.90
N GLY A 261 -2.62 23.52 -10.66
CA GLY A 261 -1.61 24.07 -11.55
C GLY A 261 -0.33 23.22 -11.60
N GLN A 262 0.78 23.84 -12.03
CA GLN A 262 2.07 23.18 -12.03
C GLN A 262 2.54 22.89 -10.59
N ILE A 263 2.92 21.64 -10.34
CA ILE A 263 3.41 21.19 -9.03
C ILE A 263 4.94 21.35 -8.98
N THR A 264 5.46 21.86 -7.87
CA THR A 264 6.91 21.92 -7.62
C THR A 264 7.29 21.06 -6.41
N HIS A 265 8.59 20.93 -6.15
CA HIS A 265 9.07 20.26 -4.92
C HIS A 265 8.56 20.91 -3.63
N ARG A 266 8.14 22.19 -3.67
CA ARG A 266 7.59 22.87 -2.49
C ARG A 266 6.28 22.23 -2.06
N GLU A 267 5.36 21.98 -2.98
CA GLU A 267 4.05 21.39 -2.67
C GLU A 267 4.22 19.96 -2.13
N THR A 268 5.15 19.18 -2.68
CA THR A 268 5.49 17.85 -2.14
C THR A 268 6.07 17.92 -0.73
N ALA A 269 6.95 18.89 -0.46
CA ALA A 269 7.47 19.11 0.89
C ALA A 269 6.37 19.55 1.86
N VAL A 270 5.41 20.37 1.41
CA VAL A 270 4.22 20.71 2.21
C VAL A 270 3.39 19.45 2.49
N GLY A 271 3.21 18.56 1.52
CA GLY A 271 2.60 17.24 1.74
C GLY A 271 3.26 16.45 2.88
N MET A 272 4.59 16.46 2.94
CA MET A 272 5.35 15.85 4.04
C MET A 272 5.13 16.57 5.39
N VAL A 273 5.06 17.90 5.39
CA VAL A 273 4.70 18.69 6.57
C VAL A 273 3.30 18.33 7.05
N LEU A 274 2.30 18.27 6.16
CA LEU A 274 0.94 17.90 6.51
C LEU A 274 0.86 16.48 7.06
N SER A 275 1.58 15.54 6.46
CA SER A 275 1.62 14.15 6.91
C SER A 275 2.14 14.01 8.33
N THR A 276 3.27 14.67 8.63
CA THR A 276 3.90 14.60 9.96
C THR A 276 3.11 15.39 11.01
N THR A 277 2.55 16.55 10.67
CA THR A 277 1.78 17.39 11.61
C THR A 277 0.38 16.85 11.89
N CYS A 278 -0.31 16.30 10.89
CA CYS A 278 -1.59 15.62 11.11
C CYS A 278 -1.41 14.36 11.97
N PHE A 279 -0.35 13.59 11.74
CA PHE A 279 0.01 12.46 12.62
C PHE A 279 0.31 12.93 14.05
N LEU A 280 1.10 14.00 14.22
CA LEU A 280 1.41 14.55 15.53
C LEU A 280 0.15 14.99 16.28
N LEU A 281 -0.76 15.69 15.61
CA LEU A 281 -2.05 16.09 16.18
C LEU A 281 -2.86 14.86 16.60
N ALA A 282 -2.96 13.85 15.73
CA ALA A 282 -3.66 12.60 16.02
C ALA A 282 -3.05 11.86 17.21
N TYR A 283 -1.72 11.87 17.34
CA TYR A 283 -1.01 11.28 18.47
C TYR A 283 -1.32 12.02 19.78
N VAL A 284 -1.28 13.35 19.78
CA VAL A 284 -1.64 14.18 20.95
C VAL A 284 -3.09 13.92 21.36
N VAL A 285 -4.00 13.85 20.39
CA VAL A 285 -5.41 13.53 20.66
C VAL A 285 -5.54 12.15 21.29
N ALA A 286 -4.97 11.11 20.67
CA ALA A 286 -5.05 9.74 21.13
C ALA A 286 -4.37 9.48 22.48
N LYS A 287 -3.38 10.29 22.86
CA LYS A 287 -2.59 10.06 24.09
C LYS A 287 -2.95 10.97 25.26
N LYS A 288 -3.47 12.17 25.00
CA LYS A 288 -3.64 13.20 26.04
C LYS A 288 -4.99 13.88 26.07
N ILE A 289 -5.60 14.13 24.91
CA ILE A 289 -6.87 14.88 24.85
C ILE A 289 -8.06 13.94 24.96
N LEU A 290 -8.10 12.93 24.10
CA LEU A 290 -9.23 12.03 23.96
C LEU A 290 -8.74 10.58 23.76
N PRO A 291 -8.13 9.98 24.80
CA PRO A 291 -7.55 8.64 24.71
C PRO A 291 -8.59 7.52 24.61
N SER A 292 -9.83 7.76 25.06
CA SER A 292 -10.94 6.82 24.86
C SER A 292 -12.28 7.55 24.73
N ILE A 293 -13.15 7.02 23.86
CA ILE A 293 -14.56 7.44 23.77
C ILE A 293 -15.40 6.26 24.25
N GLY A 294 -16.14 6.44 25.34
CA GLY A 294 -17.05 5.40 25.85
C GLY A 294 -16.36 4.07 26.18
N GLY A 295 -15.11 4.11 26.64
CA GLY A 295 -14.31 2.91 26.95
C GLY A 295 -13.54 2.32 25.76
N VAL A 296 -13.75 2.82 24.54
CA VAL A 296 -13.02 2.39 23.34
C VAL A 296 -11.78 3.28 23.14
N SER A 297 -10.59 2.69 23.23
CA SER A 297 -9.34 3.37 22.89
C SER A 297 -9.19 3.50 21.37
N ILE A 298 -9.17 4.74 20.89
CA ILE A 298 -9.04 5.02 19.45
C ILE A 298 -7.57 5.22 19.12
N HIS A 299 -7.05 4.36 18.24
CA HIS A 299 -5.66 4.43 17.79
C HIS A 299 -5.37 5.74 17.04
N TYR A 300 -4.13 6.26 17.14
CA TYR A 300 -3.76 7.53 16.49
C TYR A 300 -3.90 7.48 14.96
N PHE A 301 -3.78 6.32 14.31
CA PHE A 301 -4.09 6.22 12.87
C PHE A 301 -5.57 6.44 12.56
N ALA A 302 -6.49 5.98 13.40
CA ALA A 302 -7.91 6.23 13.23
C ALA A 302 -8.22 7.73 13.42
N TRP A 303 -7.61 8.36 14.43
CA TRP A 303 -7.69 9.82 14.60
C TRP A 303 -7.12 10.58 13.41
N MET A 304 -5.99 10.12 12.86
CA MET A 304 -5.36 10.76 11.71
C MET A 304 -6.26 10.76 10.48
N VAL A 305 -6.94 9.63 10.20
CA VAL A 305 -7.94 9.57 9.11
C VAL A 305 -9.02 10.64 9.28
N LEU A 306 -9.57 10.80 10.49
CA LEU A 306 -10.60 11.81 10.77
C LEU A 306 -10.05 13.24 10.63
N ILE A 307 -8.84 13.49 11.12
CA ILE A 307 -8.18 14.81 11.06
C ILE A 307 -7.89 15.21 9.62
N VAL A 308 -7.31 14.33 8.81
CA VAL A 308 -6.99 14.62 7.42
C VAL A 308 -8.28 14.80 6.60
N ALA A 309 -9.31 14.01 6.87
CA ALA A 309 -10.62 14.19 6.23
C ALA A 309 -11.25 15.54 6.58
N ALA A 310 -11.18 15.95 7.85
CA ALA A 310 -11.61 17.28 8.29
C ALA A 310 -10.80 18.40 7.64
N LEU A 311 -9.48 18.21 7.49
CA LEU A 311 -8.60 19.15 6.81
C LEU A 311 -8.98 19.32 5.33
N ASN A 312 -9.24 18.22 4.60
CA ASN A 312 -9.74 18.29 3.22
C ASN A 312 -11.09 19.02 3.15
N ALA A 313 -12.03 18.65 4.04
CA ALA A 313 -13.36 19.23 4.10
C ALA A 313 -13.36 20.75 4.39
N SER A 314 -12.41 21.22 5.21
CA SER A 314 -12.27 22.65 5.56
C SER A 314 -11.87 23.53 4.38
N GLY A 315 -11.27 22.95 3.33
CA GLY A 315 -10.81 23.71 2.16
C GLY A 315 -9.54 24.53 2.40
N LEU A 316 -8.80 24.28 3.50
CA LEU A 316 -7.56 24.99 3.82
C LEU A 316 -6.39 24.64 2.86
N CYS A 317 -6.39 23.46 2.26
CA CYS A 317 -5.37 23.03 1.32
C CYS A 317 -5.74 23.42 -0.12
N SER A 318 -4.86 24.15 -0.80
CA SER A 318 -5.04 24.46 -2.22
C SER A 318 -4.95 23.19 -3.08
N PRO A 319 -5.51 23.19 -4.30
CA PRO A 319 -5.40 22.05 -5.23
C PRO A 319 -3.95 21.60 -5.48
N GLU A 320 -3.01 22.55 -5.55
CA GLU A 320 -1.58 22.28 -5.77
C GLU A 320 -0.96 21.56 -4.57
N ILE A 321 -1.28 21.99 -3.34
CA ILE A 321 -0.83 21.32 -2.11
C ILE A 321 -1.42 19.92 -2.03
N LYS A 322 -2.71 19.77 -2.35
CA LYS A 322 -3.38 18.45 -2.37
C LYS A 322 -2.75 17.51 -3.39
N ALA A 323 -2.29 18.03 -4.52
CA ALA A 323 -1.61 17.24 -5.56
C ALA A 323 -0.14 16.93 -5.21
N GLY A 324 0.49 17.69 -4.31
CA GLY A 324 1.81 17.41 -3.78
C GLY A 324 1.83 16.39 -2.62
N ALA A 325 0.71 16.23 -1.91
CA ALA A 325 0.55 15.33 -0.77
C ALA A 325 0.41 13.86 -1.16
#